data_AF-A0A3M2ALN5-F1
#
_entry.id   AF-A0A3M2ALN5-F1
#
_cell.length_a   1.000
_cell.length_b   1.000
_cell.length_c   1.000
_cell.angle_alpha   90.00
_cell.angle_beta   90.00
_cell.angle_gamma   90.00
#
_symmetry.space_group_name_H-M   'P 1'
#
loop_
_entity.id
_entity.type
_entity.pdbx_description
1 polymer ?
#
loop_
_entity_poly.entity_id
_entity_poly.type
_entity_poly.pdbx_seq_one_letter_code
_entity_poly.pdbx_strand_id
1 'polypeptide(L)' 'SMSDLPPQEEAHRIAEVIRETGIRSVVINMEHAAFDQGLARMLADKLGGPCHTLEDLRADTLYRTVLDELD' A
#
# COMPACT_ATOMS: atom_id res chain seq x y z
N SER A 1 16.66 -13.44 2.96
CA SER A 1 17.39 -12.28 2.42
C SER A 1 17.90 -12.67 1.05
N MET A 2 17.66 -11.86 0.02
CA MET A 2 18.19 -12.13 -1.34
C MET A 2 19.58 -11.49 -1.54
N SER A 3 19.99 -10.61 -0.62
CA SER A 3 21.30 -9.96 -0.55
C SER A 3 21.73 -9.71 0.91
N ASP A 4 22.89 -9.07 1.10
CA ASP A 4 23.40 -8.62 2.41
C ASP A 4 22.76 -7.30 2.88
N LEU A 5 21.78 -6.77 2.14
CA LEU A 5 21.12 -5.51 2.48
C LEU A 5 20.03 -5.69 3.53
N PRO A 6 19.74 -4.64 4.33
CA PRO A 6 18.55 -4.63 5.19
C PRO A 6 17.28 -4.89 4.36
N PRO A 7 16.33 -5.70 4.85
CA PRO A 7 15.14 -6.07 4.08
C PRO A 7 14.32 -4.88 3.55
N GLN A 8 14.24 -3.79 4.33
CA GLN A 8 13.54 -2.58 3.93
C GLN A 8 14.23 -1.88 2.74
N GLU A 9 15.56 -1.82 2.77
CA GLU A 9 16.34 -1.22 1.69
C GLU A 9 16.22 -2.04 0.41
N GLU A 10 16.29 -3.37 0.52
CA GLU A 10 16.07 -4.29 -0.60
C GLU A 10 14.66 -4.10 -1.20
N ALA A 11 13.62 -4.01 -0.36
CA ALA A 11 12.26 -3.77 -0.81
C ALA A 11 12.12 -2.41 -1.53
N HIS A 12 12.77 -1.35 -1.03
CA HIS A 12 12.73 -0.03 -1.66
C HIS A 12 13.41 -0.03 -3.03
N ARG A 13 14.54 -0.73 -3.18
CA ARG A 13 15.22 -0.85 -4.47
C ARG A 13 14.36 -1.59 -5.50
N ILE A 14 13.72 -2.68 -5.10
CA ILE A 14 12.82 -3.43 -5.99
C ILE A 14 11.60 -2.57 -6.36
N ALA A 15 11.04 -1.84 -5.39
CA ALA A 15 9.91 -0.94 -5.63
C ALA A 15 10.22 0.16 -6.65
N GLU A 16 11.41 0.74 -6.59
CA GLU A 16 11.86 1.74 -7.57
C GLU A 16 11.95 1.13 -8.99
N VAL A 17 12.50 -0.09 -9.11
CA VAL A 17 12.56 -0.80 -10.40
C VAL A 17 11.15 -1.08 -10.94
N ILE A 18 10.21 -1.54 -10.10
CA ILE A 18 8.81 -1.77 -10.51
C ILE A 18 8.19 -0.48 -11.04
N ARG A 19 8.39 0.64 -10.34
CA ARG A 19 7.91 1.95 -10.79
C ARG A 19 8.53 2.36 -12.13
N GLU A 20 9.83 2.20 -12.29
CA GLU A 20 10.57 2.54 -13.53
C GLU A 20 10.12 1.71 -14.73
N THR A 21 9.71 0.45 -14.50
CA THR A 21 9.13 -0.40 -15.57
C THR A 21 7.70 -0.02 -15.95
N GLY A 22 7.09 0.99 -15.30
CA GLY A 22 5.75 1.47 -15.60
C GLY A 22 4.63 0.58 -15.07
N ILE A 23 4.92 -0.31 -14.12
CA ILE A 23 3.91 -1.21 -13.52
C ILE A 23 3.09 -0.41 -12.49
N ARG A 24 1.78 -0.30 -12.74
CA ARG A 24 0.85 0.30 -11.78
C ARG A 24 0.75 -0.58 -10.53
N SER A 25 0.92 0.05 -9.38
CA SER A 25 1.00 -0.63 -8.09
C SER A 25 0.06 0.02 -7.08
N VAL A 26 -0.45 -0.78 -6.14
CA VAL A 26 -1.20 -0.34 -4.96
C VAL A 26 -0.62 -1.07 -3.75
N VAL A 27 -0.50 -0.37 -2.62
CA VAL A 27 -0.06 -0.97 -1.36
C VAL A 27 -1.23 -1.02 -0.39
N ILE A 28 -1.45 -2.17 0.22
CA ILE A 28 -2.46 -2.36 1.27
C ILE A 28 -1.72 -2.54 2.58
N ASN A 29 -1.85 -1.56 3.47
CA ASN A 29 -1.39 -1.69 4.84
C ASN A 29 -2.32 -2.65 5.59
N MET A 30 -1.77 -3.77 6.02
CA MET A 30 -2.48 -4.76 6.84
C MET A 30 -2.09 -4.66 8.32
N GLU A 31 -1.20 -3.74 8.69
CA GLU A 31 -0.88 -3.47 10.08
C GLU A 31 -2.07 -2.79 10.76
N HIS A 32 -2.35 -3.21 11.99
CA HIS A 32 -3.34 -2.54 12.80
C HIS A 32 -2.82 -1.15 13.20
N ALA A 33 -3.67 -0.11 13.15
CA ALA A 33 -3.26 1.30 13.29
C ALA A 33 -2.38 1.60 14.53
N ALA A 34 -2.60 0.89 15.64
CA ALA A 34 -1.80 1.01 16.87
C ALA A 34 -0.33 0.54 16.73
N PHE A 35 -0.01 -0.20 15.68
CA PHE A 35 1.32 -0.78 15.42
C PHE A 35 1.93 -0.27 14.10
N ASP A 36 1.27 0.66 13.41
CA ASP A 36 1.73 1.17 12.12
C ASP A 36 3.02 1.98 12.29
N GLN A 37 4.10 1.46 11.71
CA GLN A 37 5.41 2.14 11.68
C GLN A 37 5.61 2.97 10.40
N GLY A 38 4.61 3.05 9.53
CA GLY A 38 4.67 3.74 8.25
C GLY A 38 5.40 2.97 7.16
N LEU A 39 5.76 1.70 7.38
CA LEU A 39 6.51 0.88 6.43
C LEU A 39 5.77 0.71 5.10
N ALA A 40 4.46 0.44 5.16
CA ALA A 40 3.60 0.33 3.98
C ALA A 40 3.55 1.64 3.18
N ARG A 41 3.44 2.78 3.88
CA ARG A 41 3.44 4.11 3.26
C ARG A 41 4.75 4.38 2.52
N MET A 42 5.88 4.13 3.18
CA MET A 42 7.20 4.30 2.56
C MET A 42 7.37 3.42 1.32
N LEU A 43 6.88 2.17 1.37
CA LEU A 43 6.90 1.28 0.20
C LEU A 43 6.04 1.82 -0.95
N ALA A 44 4.85 2.33 -0.65
CA ALA A 44 3.94 2.90 -1.64
C ALA A 44 4.55 4.12 -2.35
N ASP A 45 5.23 4.98 -1.60
CA ASP A 45 5.91 6.16 -2.15
C ASP A 45 7.04 5.75 -3.12
N LYS A 46 7.76 4.65 -2.82
CA LYS A 46 8.77 4.07 -3.74
C LYS A 46 8.14 3.45 -4.99
N LEU A 47 7.02 2.75 -4.84
CA LEU A 47 6.25 2.20 -5.96
C LEU A 47 5.54 3.27 -6.80
N GLY A 48 5.38 4.49 -6.28
CA GLY A 48 4.60 5.55 -6.92
C GLY A 48 3.10 5.26 -6.97
N GLY A 49 2.59 4.50 -6.00
CA GLY A 49 1.19 4.06 -5.93
C GLY A 49 0.48 4.54 -4.66
N PRO A 50 -0.86 4.42 -4.60
CA PRO A 50 -1.60 4.71 -3.38
C PRO A 50 -1.34 3.67 -2.30
N CYS A 51 -1.48 4.11 -1.05
CA CYS A 51 -1.46 3.27 0.14
C CYS A 51 -2.82 3.34 0.83
N HIS A 52 -3.45 2.20 1.08
CA HIS A 52 -4.74 2.10 1.76
C HIS A 52 -4.65 1.16 2.96
N THR A 53 -5.43 1.38 4.00
CA THR A 53 -5.64 0.36 5.05
C THR A 53 -6.80 -0.56 4.68
N LEU A 54 -6.95 -1.66 5.42
CA LEU A 54 -8.15 -2.50 5.30
C LEU A 54 -9.43 -1.74 5.72
N GLU A 55 -9.34 -0.82 6.67
CA GLU A 55 -10.49 0.01 7.04
C GLU A 55 -10.91 0.94 5.90
N ASP A 56 -9.96 1.58 5.20
CA ASP A 56 -10.25 2.47 4.06
C ASP A 56 -11.07 1.73 2.99
N LEU A 57 -10.62 0.52 2.61
CA LEU A 57 -11.29 -0.29 1.58
C LEU A 57 -12.69 -0.74 2.00
N ARG A 58 -12.88 -1.03 3.29
CA ARG A 58 -14.19 -1.41 3.83
C ARG A 58 -15.13 -0.21 3.93
N ALA A 59 -14.61 0.96 4.30
CA ALA A 59 -15.39 2.20 4.35
C ALA A 59 -15.90 2.59 2.97
N ASP A 60 -15.08 2.48 1.93
CA ASP A 60 -15.49 2.70 0.54
C ASP A 60 -16.60 1.73 0.11
N THR A 61 -16.49 0.46 0.50
CA THR A 61 -17.51 -0.55 0.21
C THR A 61 -18.83 -0.19 0.89
N LEU A 62 -18.79 0.15 2.19
CA LEU A 62 -19.96 0.56 2.95
C LEU A 62 -20.62 1.81 2.37
N TYR A 63 -19.80 2.80 2.00
CA TYR A 63 -20.27 4.05 1.40
C TYR A 63 -21.00 3.81 0.08
N ARG A 64 -20.44 2.98 -0.80
CA ARG A 64 -21.10 2.59 -2.05
C ARG A 64 -22.44 1.88 -1.81
N THR A 65 -22.47 0.94 -0.85
CA THR A 65 -23.73 0.26 -0.50
C THR A 65 -24.80 1.23 -0.02
N VAL A 66 -24.45 2.24 0.77
CA VAL A 66 -25.44 3.25 1.22
C VAL A 66 -25.94 4.11 0.07
N LEU A 67 -25.09 4.51 -0.87
CA LEU A 67 -25.52 5.27 -2.04
C LEU A 67 -26.47 4.45 -2.92
N ASP A 68 -26.15 3.18 -3.19
CA ASP A 68 -26.98 2.29 -4.01
C ASP A 68 -28.38 2.07 -3.42
N GLU A 69 -28.55 2.15 -2.10
CA GLU A 69 -29.84 2.02 -1.42
C GLU A 69 -30.64 3.34 -1.33
N LEU A 70 -30.01 4.47 -1.60
CA LEU A 70 -30.65 5.80 -1.62
C LEU A 70 -31.16 6.22 -3.01
N ASP A 71 -30.73 5.50 -4.05
CA ASP A 71 -31.21 5.64 -5.44
C ASP A 71 -32.50 4.82 -5.70
#